data_AF-A0AAJ1JHW8-F1
#
_entry.id   AF-A0AAJ1JHW8-F1
#
_cell.length_a   1.000
_cell.length_b   1.000
_cell.length_c   1.000
_cell.angle_alpha   90.00
_cell.angle_beta   90.00
_cell.angle_gamma   90.00
#
_symmetry.space_group_name_H-M   'P 1'
#
loop_
_entity.id
_entity.type
_entity.pdbx_description
1 polymer ?
#
loop_
_entity_poly.entity_id
_entity_poly.type
_entity_poly.pdbx_seq_one_letter_code
_entity_poly.pdbx_strand_id
1 'polypeptide(L)'
;MIDTPEPQCYYRPENCSQELKKNLFVLGEHLIEARYSADTTLNNLAYALSCQFWEDNAELALKLDEPEGQLQNSLVAWLKQAKDEKHNLNKLTVEHFITDNQKVALNKDN
;
A
#
# COMPACT_ATOMS: atom_id res chain seq x y z
N MET A 1 -1.36 -46.38 -19.53
CA MET A 1 -0.21 -45.46 -19.69
C MET A 1 -0.78 -44.24 -20.38
N ILE A 2 -0.83 -43.08 -19.70
CA ILE A 2 -1.35 -41.86 -20.32
C ILE A 2 -0.18 -41.27 -21.08
N ASP A 3 -0.22 -41.31 -22.40
CA ASP A 3 0.80 -40.74 -23.25
C ASP A 3 0.92 -39.24 -22.92
N THR A 4 2.12 -38.84 -22.51
CA THR A 4 2.41 -37.43 -22.23
C THR A 4 2.57 -36.73 -23.57
N PRO A 5 1.78 -35.68 -23.88
CA PRO A 5 1.88 -34.99 -25.15
C PRO A 5 3.26 -34.36 -25.30
N GLU A 6 3.81 -34.41 -26.51
CA GLU A 6 5.12 -33.85 -26.79
C GLU A 6 5.14 -32.33 -26.57
N PRO A 7 6.23 -31.78 -25.98
CA PRO A 7 6.33 -30.36 -25.70
C PRO A 7 6.40 -29.56 -26.99
N GLN A 8 5.38 -28.72 -27.20
CA GLN A 8 5.33 -27.83 -28.35
C GLN A 8 6.15 -26.56 -28.09
N CYS A 9 7.16 -26.34 -28.92
CA CYS A 9 7.99 -25.13 -28.84
C CYS A 9 7.28 -23.96 -29.54
N TYR A 10 7.02 -22.90 -28.79
CA TYR A 10 6.50 -21.64 -29.33
C TYR A 10 7.65 -20.68 -29.58
N TYR A 11 7.78 -20.23 -30.83
CA TYR A 11 8.78 -19.26 -31.23
C TYR A 11 8.16 -17.88 -31.42
N ARG A 12 8.95 -16.85 -31.13
CA ARG A 12 8.58 -15.46 -31.38
C ARG A 12 8.54 -15.20 -32.91
N PRO A 13 7.51 -14.50 -33.44
CA PRO A 13 7.49 -14.10 -34.85
C PRO A 13 8.65 -13.16 -35.22
N GLU A 14 9.20 -13.33 -36.43
CA GLU A 14 10.39 -12.59 -36.93
C GLU A 14 10.22 -11.06 -36.94
N ASN A 15 8.99 -10.55 -37.08
CA ASN A 15 8.68 -9.11 -37.16
C ASN A 15 8.14 -8.51 -35.86
N CYS A 16 8.31 -9.17 -34.71
CA CYS A 16 7.83 -8.65 -33.45
C CYS A 16 8.86 -7.68 -32.84
N SER A 17 8.56 -6.38 -32.78
CA SER A 17 9.45 -5.35 -32.21
C SER A 17 9.87 -5.70 -30.78
N GLN A 18 11.19 -5.72 -30.52
CA GLN A 18 11.78 -6.22 -29.27
C GLN A 18 11.46 -5.36 -28.04
N GLU A 19 11.15 -4.09 -28.25
CA GLU A 19 10.97 -3.12 -27.19
C GLU A 19 9.56 -2.55 -27.19
N LEU A 20 8.85 -2.77 -26.09
CA LEU A 20 7.67 -2.00 -25.78
C LEU A 20 8.15 -0.60 -25.38
N LYS A 21 7.92 0.40 -26.25
CA LYS A 21 8.28 1.82 -25.99
C LYS A 21 7.63 2.39 -24.73
N LYS A 22 6.60 1.72 -24.20
CA LYS A 22 5.87 2.07 -22.99
C LYS A 22 5.53 0.79 -22.25
N ASN A 23 5.65 0.79 -20.93
CA ASN A 23 5.14 -0.28 -20.10
C ASN A 23 3.65 -0.51 -20.40
N LEU A 24 3.30 -1.72 -20.82
CA LEU A 24 1.91 -2.10 -21.09
C LEU A 24 1.12 -2.33 -19.80
N PHE A 25 1.82 -2.61 -18.69
CA PHE A 25 1.24 -2.88 -17.38
C PHE A 25 1.59 -1.75 -16.41
N VAL A 26 1.06 -0.55 -16.67
CA VAL A 26 1.08 0.52 -15.67
C VAL A 26 -0.29 0.54 -15.03
N LEU A 27 -0.33 0.43 -13.69
CA LEU A 27 -1.57 0.55 -12.94
C LEU A 27 -2.08 1.98 -13.13
N GLY A 28 -3.15 2.14 -13.91
CA GLY A 28 -3.74 3.46 -14.15
C GLY A 28 -4.36 4.03 -12.87
N GLU A 29 -4.51 5.35 -12.81
CA GLU A 29 -5.11 6.05 -11.66
C GLU A 29 -6.48 5.46 -11.27
N HIS A 30 -7.32 5.14 -12.26
CA HIS A 30 -8.62 4.50 -12.03
C HIS A 30 -8.52 3.10 -11.35
N LEU A 31 -7.46 2.33 -11.63
CA LEU A 31 -7.23 1.03 -10.97
C LEU A 31 -6.66 1.21 -9.57
N ILE A 32 -5.87 2.26 -9.35
CA ILE A 32 -5.39 2.66 -8.02
C ILE A 32 -6.59 3.07 -7.15
N GLU A 33 -7.46 3.95 -7.66
CA GLU A 33 -8.68 4.35 -6.97
C GLU A 33 -9.59 3.15 -6.68
N ALA A 34 -9.83 2.29 -7.68
CA ALA A 34 -10.63 1.09 -7.50
C ALA A 34 -10.05 0.16 -6.42
N ARG A 35 -8.73 -0.04 -6.40
CA ARG A 35 -8.04 -0.85 -5.38
C ARG A 35 -8.27 -0.30 -3.98
N TYR A 36 -8.12 1.01 -3.79
CA TYR A 36 -8.27 1.66 -2.48
C TYR A 36 -9.70 2.03 -2.09
N SER A 37 -10.67 1.80 -2.98
CA SER A 37 -12.09 1.92 -2.63
C SER A 37 -12.55 0.89 -1.61
N ALA A 38 -11.89 -0.28 -1.55
CA ALA A 38 -12.25 -1.37 -0.65
C ALA A 38 -11.61 -1.20 0.74
N ASP A 39 -12.42 -1.33 1.79
CA ASP A 39 -11.95 -1.29 3.18
C ASP A 39 -10.91 -2.37 3.48
N THR A 40 -11.03 -3.54 2.86
CA THR A 40 -10.05 -4.64 3.01
C THR A 40 -8.65 -4.23 2.55
N THR A 41 -8.55 -3.44 1.47
CA THR A 41 -7.26 -2.91 1.00
C THR A 41 -6.67 -1.94 2.01
N LEU A 42 -7.49 -1.03 2.56
CA LEU A 42 -7.02 -0.06 3.56
C LEU A 42 -6.55 -0.76 4.83
N ASN A 43 -7.27 -1.79 5.29
CA ASN A 43 -6.87 -2.59 6.45
C ASN A 43 -5.55 -3.32 6.21
N ASN A 44 -5.36 -3.91 5.03
CA ASN A 44 -4.10 -4.58 4.67
C ASN A 44 -2.93 -3.58 4.59
N LEU A 45 -3.16 -2.38 4.06
CA LEU A 45 -2.14 -1.33 4.02
C LEU A 45 -1.81 -0.83 5.42
N ALA A 46 -2.81 -0.59 6.28
CA ALA A 46 -2.59 -0.24 7.68
C ALA A 46 -1.79 -1.31 8.41
N TYR A 47 -2.06 -2.59 8.14
CA TYR A 47 -1.32 -3.70 8.74
C TYR A 47 0.15 -3.70 8.31
N ALA A 48 0.42 -3.53 7.01
CA ALA A 48 1.79 -3.45 6.51
C ALA A 48 2.55 -2.25 7.12
N LEU A 49 1.90 -1.08 7.19
CA LEU A 49 2.46 0.10 7.83
C LEU A 49 2.69 -0.10 9.33
N SER A 50 1.77 -0.78 10.02
CA SER A 50 1.92 -1.11 11.44
C SER A 50 3.11 -2.02 11.69
N CYS A 51 3.29 -3.07 10.87
CA CYS A 51 4.46 -3.95 10.95
C CYS A 51 5.76 -3.16 10.75
N GLN A 52 5.82 -2.35 9.69
CA GLN A 52 6.98 -1.50 9.45
C GLN A 52 7.23 -0.52 10.61
N PHE A 53 6.16 0.06 11.17
CA PHE A 53 6.27 0.98 12.31
C PHE A 53 6.88 0.28 13.53
N TRP A 54 6.45 -0.96 13.83
CA TRP A 54 7.01 -1.77 14.90
C TRP A 54 8.48 -2.15 14.64
N GLU A 55 8.85 -2.43 13.40
CA GLU A 55 10.22 -2.76 13.01
C GLU A 55 11.16 -1.54 13.14
N ASP A 56 10.73 -0.37 12.66
CA ASP A 56 11.55 0.83 12.58
C ASP A 56 11.52 1.66 13.88
N ASN A 57 10.40 1.64 14.62
CA ASN A 57 10.12 2.56 15.73
C ASN A 57 9.38 1.90 16.91
N ALA A 58 9.84 0.73 17.36
CA ALA A 58 9.17 -0.09 18.39
C ALA A 58 8.74 0.67 19.67
N GLU A 59 9.57 1.58 20.20
CA GLU A 59 9.23 2.34 21.42
C GLU A 59 8.04 3.29 21.22
N LEU A 60 7.97 3.93 20.05
CA LEU A 60 6.85 4.81 19.70
C LEU A 60 5.62 3.98 19.35
N ALA A 61 5.81 2.82 18.69
CA ALA A 61 4.75 1.89 18.37
C ALA A 61 4.02 1.44 19.64
N LEU A 62 4.78 1.04 20.66
CA LEU A 62 4.25 0.61 21.95
C LEU A 62 3.39 1.71 22.62
N LYS A 63 3.83 2.98 22.56
CA LYS A 63 3.06 4.10 23.11
C LYS A 63 1.77 4.38 22.34
N LEU A 64 1.80 4.25 21.02
CA LEU A 64 0.66 4.52 20.14
C LEU A 64 -0.32 3.35 20.07
N ASP A 65 0.12 2.15 20.43
CA ASP A 65 -0.70 0.96 20.51
C ASP A 65 -1.34 0.77 21.89
N GLU A 66 -1.42 1.82 22.71
CA GLU A 66 -2.21 1.81 23.95
C GLU A 66 -3.57 2.50 23.74
N PRO A 67 -4.71 1.80 23.96
CA PRO A 67 -4.83 0.37 24.29
C PRO A 67 -4.46 -0.55 23.12
N GLU A 68 -4.12 -1.82 23.40
CA GLU A 68 -3.63 -2.80 22.40
C GLU A 68 -4.48 -2.76 21.10
N GLY A 69 -3.81 -2.64 19.96
CA GLY A 69 -4.42 -2.50 18.64
C GLY A 69 -4.79 -1.06 18.25
N GLN A 70 -4.57 -0.06 19.11
CA GLN A 70 -4.88 1.34 18.81
C GLN A 70 -4.03 1.90 17.68
N LEU A 71 -2.79 1.44 17.50
CA LEU A 71 -1.92 1.89 16.42
C LEU A 71 -2.53 1.49 15.06
N GLN A 72 -2.94 0.23 14.94
CA GLN A 72 -3.60 -0.29 13.74
C GLN A 72 -4.88 0.51 13.43
N ASN A 73 -5.72 0.76 14.44
CA ASN A 73 -6.96 1.51 14.26
C ASN A 73 -6.70 2.96 13.81
N SER A 74 -5.67 3.59 14.38
CA SER A 74 -5.27 4.96 14.03
C SER A 74 -4.74 5.03 12.60
N LEU A 75 -3.97 4.04 12.16
CA LEU A 75 -3.50 3.92 10.78
C LEU A 75 -4.67 3.76 9.80
N VAL A 76 -5.67 2.92 10.12
CA VAL A 76 -6.87 2.78 9.27
C VAL A 76 -7.63 4.10 9.17
N ALA A 77 -7.81 4.81 10.28
CA ALA A 77 -8.50 6.10 10.30
C ALA A 77 -7.77 7.15 9.46
N TRP A 78 -6.45 7.24 9.60
CA TRP A 78 -5.60 8.13 8.81
C TRP A 78 -5.63 7.81 7.31
N LEU A 79 -5.58 6.52 6.93
CA LEU A 79 -5.70 6.11 5.53
C LEU A 79 -7.07 6.43 4.93
N LYS A 80 -8.15 6.29 5.71
CA LYS A 80 -9.49 6.69 5.28
C LYS A 80 -9.57 8.20 5.04
N GLN A 81 -9.04 9.00 5.95
CA GLN A 81 -8.97 10.45 5.78
C GLN A 81 -8.17 10.83 4.53
N ALA A 82 -6.97 10.25 4.36
CA ALA A 82 -6.13 10.52 3.20
C ALA A 82 -6.81 10.13 1.87
N LYS A 83 -7.61 9.05 1.89
CA LYS A 83 -8.43 8.64 0.73
C LYS A 83 -9.47 9.71 0.40
N ASP A 84 -10.18 10.23 1.40
CA ASP A 84 -11.25 11.22 1.21
C ASP A 84 -10.68 12.56 0.71
N GLU A 85 -9.46 12.91 1.12
CA GLU A 85 -8.69 14.07 0.65
C GLU A 85 -8.05 13.85 -0.74
N LYS A 86 -8.30 12.71 -1.39
CA LYS A 86 -7.75 12.30 -2.70
C LYS A 86 -6.22 12.28 -2.73
N HIS A 87 -5.59 11.98 -1.60
CA HIS A 87 -4.15 11.73 -1.58
C HIS A 87 -3.82 10.41 -2.28
N ASN A 88 -2.64 10.36 -2.91
CA ASN A 88 -2.16 9.13 -3.54
C ASN A 88 -1.66 8.16 -2.46
N LEU A 89 -2.54 7.23 -2.05
CA LEU A 89 -2.27 6.27 -0.98
C LEU A 89 -1.05 5.38 -1.24
N ASN A 90 -0.61 5.21 -2.49
CA ASN A 90 0.62 4.45 -2.80
C ASN A 90 1.92 5.15 -2.35
N LYS A 91 1.86 6.44 -2.02
CA LYS A 91 3.01 7.24 -1.60
C LYS A 91 3.09 7.44 -0.09
N LEU A 92 2.07 7.01 0.64
CA LEU A 92 2.01 7.14 2.08
C LEU A 92 2.95 6.13 2.73
N THR A 93 3.71 6.60 3.71
CA THR A 93 4.68 5.81 4.47
C THR A 93 4.51 6.05 5.96
N VAL A 94 5.23 5.29 6.77
CA VAL A 94 5.28 5.47 8.23
C VAL A 94 5.70 6.89 8.60
N GLU A 95 6.67 7.49 7.91
CA GLU A 95 7.13 8.86 8.18
C GLU A 95 6.05 9.91 7.95
N HIS A 96 5.19 9.71 6.95
CA HIS A 96 4.04 10.58 6.71
C HIS A 96 3.07 10.50 7.89
N PHE A 97 2.74 9.27 8.34
CA PHE A 97 1.87 9.08 9.50
C PHE A 97 2.46 9.73 10.77
N ILE A 98 3.76 9.56 11.02
CA ILE A 98 4.43 10.20 12.18
C ILE A 98 4.33 11.72 12.07
N THR A 99 4.64 12.30 10.90
CA THR A 99 4.63 13.75 10.69
C THR A 99 3.24 14.36 10.88
N ASP A 100 2.21 13.70 10.35
CA ASP A 100 0.83 14.18 10.46
C ASP A 100 0.30 14.07 11.89
N ASN A 101 0.65 12.99 12.60
CA ASN A 101 0.25 12.82 14.00
C ASN A 101 1.02 13.73 14.97
N GLN A 102 2.29 14.07 14.68
CA GLN A 102 3.04 15.06 15.46
C GLN A 102 2.45 16.47 15.33
N LYS A 103 1.98 16.86 14.14
CA LYS A 103 1.27 18.13 13.95
C LYS A 103 -0.05 18.18 14.73
N VAL A 104 -0.75 17.05 14.85
CA VAL A 104 -1.98 16.94 15.65
C VAL A 104 -1.69 17.04 17.15
N ALA A 105 -0.55 16.52 17.63
CA ALA A 105 -0.12 16.68 19.01
C ALA A 105 0.26 18.14 19.34
N LEU A 106 0.96 18.83 18.43
CA LEU A 106 1.39 20.23 18.63
C LEU A 106 0.25 21.26 18.50
N ASN A 107 -0.81 20.95 17.74
CA ASN A 107 -1.95 21.85 17.58
C ASN A 107 -3.00 21.76 18.71
N LYS A 108 -2.83 20.85 19.68
CA LYS A 108 -3.70 20.75 20.86
C LYS A 108 -3.26 21.63 22.03
N ASP A 109 -2.10 22.30 21.91
CA ASP A 109 -1.52 23.14 22.96
C ASP A 109 -1.75 24.66 22.73
N ASN A 110 -2.69 25.06 21.87
CA ASN A 110 -3.08 26.47 21.64
C ASN A 110 -4.54 26.76 22.01
#